data_AF-A0A7C5HIA9-F1
#
_entry.id   AF-A0A7C5HIA9-F1
#
_cell.length_a   1.000
_cell.length_b   1.000
_cell.length_c   1.000
_cell.angle_alpha   90.00
_cell.angle_beta   90.00
_cell.angle_gamma   90.00
#
_symmetry.space_group_name_H-M   'P 1'
#
loop_
_entity.id
_entity.type
_entity.pdbx_description
1 polymer ?
#
loop_
_entity_poly.entity_id
_entity_poly.type
_entity_poly.pdbx_seq_one_letter_code
_entity_poly.pdbx_strand_id
1 'polypeptide(L)'
;MAQAQAVTAKKSSKQRMAEYLKNWTPYRYKRYYVFVIATIFSLVIPWIKINGAHFFLLNFDHKQIHLFFRVFDMQELYMMPFLLIFGFLFVFFLTTLGGRVWCGWLCPQTIFRVIYRDLIQTKLLHIRKSIKNKQKEPEGQTGKKAIGVLIWSVLAFIAAADFIWDFVPPEDFFQYIKH
;
A
#
# COMPACT_ATOMS: atom_id res chain seq x y z
N MET A 1 3.81 44.87 51.85
CA MET A 1 3.56 43.44 51.61
C MET A 1 2.24 43.30 50.85
N ALA A 2 2.26 43.41 49.52
CA ALA A 2 1.07 43.21 48.69
C ALA A 2 1.35 41.98 47.81
N GLN A 3 0.84 40.82 48.25
CA GLN A 3 0.87 39.59 47.47
C GLN A 3 -0.13 39.75 46.32
N ALA A 4 0.37 40.16 45.15
CA ALA A 4 -0.37 40.05 43.90
C ALA A 4 -0.54 38.56 43.56
N GLN A 5 -1.67 38.00 44.00
CA GLN A 5 -2.10 36.66 43.67
C GLN A 5 -2.24 36.56 42.15
N ALA A 6 -1.33 35.81 41.53
CA ALA A 6 -1.47 35.34 40.17
C ALA A 6 -2.71 34.43 40.09
N VAL A 7 -3.86 35.02 39.77
CA VAL A 7 -5.06 34.28 39.37
C VAL A 7 -4.72 33.63 38.04
N THR A 8 -4.23 32.39 38.10
CA THR A 8 -4.05 31.53 36.94
C THR A 8 -5.44 31.26 36.35
N ALA A 9 -5.82 32.06 35.35
CA ALA A 9 -7.09 31.92 34.65
C ALA A 9 -7.19 30.49 34.09
N LYS A 10 -8.06 29.68 34.69
CA LYS A 10 -8.32 28.29 34.28
C LYS A 10 -8.92 28.31 32.87
N LYS A 11 -8.08 28.06 31.87
CA LYS A 11 -8.42 28.03 30.44
C LYS A 11 -9.65 27.15 30.19
N SER A 12 -10.65 27.67 29.46
CA SER A 12 -11.92 26.98 29.16
C SER A 12 -11.70 25.63 28.47
N SER A 13 -12.53 24.61 28.75
CA SER A 13 -12.35 23.25 28.19
C SER A 13 -12.29 23.25 26.65
N LYS A 14 -13.01 24.17 26.00
CA LYS A 14 -13.02 24.36 24.54
C LYS A 14 -11.68 24.90 24.02
N GLN A 15 -11.07 25.81 24.77
CA GLN A 15 -9.74 26.36 24.46
C GLN A 15 -8.63 25.32 24.67
N ARG A 16 -8.73 24.48 25.71
CA ARG A 16 -7.82 23.34 25.92
C ARG A 16 -7.96 22.31 24.80
N MET A 17 -9.19 21.96 24.41
CA MET A 17 -9.44 21.04 23.30
C MET A 17 -8.91 21.57 21.95
N ALA A 18 -9.10 22.85 21.65
CA ALA A 18 -8.54 23.46 20.45
C ALA A 18 -7.01 23.41 20.43
N GLU A 19 -6.36 23.56 21.59
CA GLU A 19 -4.91 23.45 21.75
C GLU A 19 -4.40 22.01 21.59
N TYR A 20 -5.10 21.01 22.14
CA TYR A 20 -4.78 19.59 21.92
C TYR A 20 -5.00 19.15 20.46
N LEU A 21 -6.00 19.70 19.78
CA LEU A 21 -6.30 19.39 18.38
C LEU A 21 -5.41 20.15 17.38
N LYS A 22 -4.73 21.21 17.82
CA LYS A 22 -3.88 22.05 16.96
C LYS A 22 -2.77 21.26 16.25
N ASN A 23 -2.21 20.27 16.95
CA ASN A 23 -1.15 19.40 16.42
C ASN A 23 -1.68 18.02 15.98
N TRP A 24 -3.01 17.81 16.00
CA TRP A 24 -3.61 16.52 15.73
C TRP A 24 -3.90 16.33 14.25
N THR A 25 -3.01 15.61 13.56
CA THR A 25 -3.29 15.15 12.18
C THR A 25 -4.23 13.94 12.23
N PRO A 26 -5.36 13.95 11.50
CA PRO A 26 -6.24 12.79 11.42
C PRO A 26 -5.50 11.56 10.88
N TYR A 27 -5.63 10.41 11.54
CA TYR A 27 -5.05 9.12 11.10
C TYR A 27 -5.43 8.75 9.65
N ARG A 28 -6.52 9.31 9.14
CA ARG A 28 -6.95 9.17 7.75
C ARG A 28 -5.90 9.67 6.75
N TYR A 29 -5.23 10.79 7.01
CA TYR A 29 -4.23 11.33 6.08
C TYR A 29 -2.93 10.54 6.12
N LYS A 30 -2.49 10.14 7.32
CA LYS A 30 -1.32 9.25 7.51
C LYS A 30 -1.46 7.96 6.72
N ARG A 31 -2.67 7.42 6.61
CA ARG A 31 -2.94 6.20 5.85
C ARG A 31 -2.65 6.34 4.34
N TYR A 32 -2.91 7.50 3.71
CA TYR A 32 -2.58 7.66 2.29
C TYR A 32 -1.07 7.73 2.06
N TYR A 33 -0.30 8.35 2.97
CA TYR A 33 1.15 8.33 2.87
C TYR A 33 1.69 6.90 2.91
N VAL A 34 1.19 6.07 3.83
CA VAL A 34 1.58 4.64 3.90
C VAL A 34 1.21 3.89 2.61
N PHE A 35 0.03 4.13 2.04
CA PHE A 35 -0.38 3.50 0.79
C PHE A 35 0.47 3.93 -0.41
N VAL A 36 0.78 5.23 -0.53
CA VAL A 36 1.65 5.74 -1.60
C VAL A 36 3.05 5.17 -1.48
N ILE A 37 3.61 5.15 -0.27
CA ILE A 37 4.92 4.56 -0.01
C ILE A 37 4.90 3.06 -0.36
N ALA A 38 3.88 2.31 0.04
CA ALA A 38 3.75 0.89 -0.28
C ALA A 38 3.66 0.63 -1.78
N THR A 39 2.90 1.43 -2.54
CA THR A 39 2.80 1.30 -4.00
C THR A 39 4.11 1.65 -4.70
N ILE A 40 4.79 2.72 -4.28
CA ILE A 40 6.11 3.07 -4.83
C ILE A 40 7.12 1.97 -4.52
N PHE A 41 7.11 1.46 -3.29
CA PHE A 41 8.00 0.38 -2.89
C PHE A 41 7.76 -0.88 -3.75
N SER A 42 6.51 -1.29 -3.96
CA SER A 42 6.15 -2.40 -4.86
C SER A 42 6.74 -2.22 -6.25
N LEU A 43 6.58 -1.05 -6.86
CA LEU A 43 7.08 -0.78 -8.22
C LEU A 43 8.60 -0.73 -8.34
N VAL A 44 9.29 -0.39 -7.26
CA VAL A 44 10.75 -0.23 -7.26
C VAL A 44 11.46 -1.54 -6.90
N ILE A 45 10.85 -2.41 -6.09
CA ILE A 45 11.44 -3.68 -5.65
C ILE A 45 11.98 -4.54 -6.82
N PRO A 46 11.22 -4.79 -7.90
CA PRO A 46 11.67 -5.67 -8.99
C PRO A 46 12.92 -5.16 -9.71
N TRP A 47 13.12 -3.83 -9.71
CA TRP A 47 14.23 -3.15 -10.38
C TRP A 47 15.52 -3.13 -9.56
N ILE A 48 15.45 -3.38 -8.24
CA ILE A 48 16.64 -3.38 -7.39
C ILE A 48 17.37 -4.71 -7.58
N LYS A 49 18.50 -4.66 -8.30
CA LYS A 49 19.45 -5.76 -8.47
C LYS A 49 20.76 -5.48 -7.76
N ILE A 50 21.27 -6.48 -7.05
CA ILE A 50 22.62 -6.46 -6.47
C ILE A 50 23.31 -7.76 -6.89
N ASN A 51 24.48 -7.65 -7.55
CA ASN A 51 25.28 -8.79 -8.02
C ASN A 51 24.55 -9.79 -8.94
N GLY A 52 23.63 -9.33 -9.79
CA GLY A 52 22.86 -10.20 -10.69
C GLY A 52 21.74 -10.98 -10.00
N ALA A 53 21.49 -10.72 -8.71
CA ALA A 53 20.32 -11.22 -8.00
C ALA A 53 19.32 -10.10 -7.73
N HIS A 54 18.05 -10.36 -7.99
CA HIS A 54 16.95 -9.47 -7.64
C HIS A 54 16.53 -9.70 -6.17
N PHE A 55 15.79 -8.74 -5.59
CA PHE A 55 15.27 -8.86 -4.23
C PHE A 55 14.33 -10.07 -4.08
N PHE A 56 13.43 -10.24 -5.05
CA PHE A 56 12.57 -11.40 -5.21
C PHE A 56 12.36 -11.61 -6.72
N LEU A 57 12.94 -12.68 -7.27
CA LEU A 57 12.70 -13.07 -8.67
C LEU A 57 12.64 -14.59 -8.75
N LEU A 58 11.52 -15.10 -9.26
CA LEU A 58 11.35 -16.53 -9.49
C LEU A 58 11.53 -16.81 -10.99
N ASN A 59 12.78 -17.06 -11.39
CA ASN A 59 13.12 -17.30 -12.79
C ASN A 59 12.83 -18.76 -13.17
N PHE A 60 11.77 -18.96 -13.97
CA PHE A 60 11.38 -20.28 -14.45
C PHE A 60 12.29 -20.82 -15.56
N ASP A 61 12.89 -19.94 -16.38
CA ASP A 61 13.74 -20.35 -17.51
C ASP A 61 15.04 -21.01 -17.03
N HIS A 62 15.69 -20.40 -16.03
CA HIS A 62 16.91 -20.94 -15.44
C HIS A 62 16.67 -21.86 -14.25
N LYS A 63 15.41 -22.09 -13.83
CA LYS A 63 15.06 -22.84 -12.61
C LYS A 63 15.81 -22.33 -11.37
N GLN A 64 15.97 -21.01 -11.26
CA GLN A 64 16.70 -20.34 -10.18
C GLN A 64 15.77 -19.39 -9.43
N ILE A 65 15.82 -19.43 -8.10
CA ILE A 65 15.03 -18.57 -7.22
C ILE A 65 15.95 -17.57 -6.57
N HIS A 66 15.74 -16.29 -6.85
CA HIS A 66 16.48 -15.19 -6.24
C HIS A 66 15.70 -14.71 -5.01
N LEU A 67 16.26 -14.91 -3.82
CA LEU A 67 15.67 -14.50 -2.54
C LEU A 67 16.68 -13.64 -1.79
N PHE A 68 16.30 -12.41 -1.42
CA PHE A 68 17.14 -11.47 -0.66
C PHE A 68 18.55 -11.31 -1.26
N PHE A 69 18.64 -11.12 -2.58
CA PHE A 69 19.90 -10.99 -3.31
C PHE A 69 20.80 -12.24 -3.30
N ARG A 70 20.27 -13.42 -2.95
CA ARG A 70 20.95 -14.71 -3.07
C ARG A 70 20.24 -15.58 -4.11
N VAL A 71 21.02 -16.20 -5.00
CA VAL A 71 20.53 -17.16 -6.00
C VAL A 71 20.48 -18.54 -5.36
N PHE A 72 19.32 -19.18 -5.39
CA PHE A 72 19.11 -20.55 -4.98
C PHE A 72 18.80 -21.39 -6.22
N ASP A 73 19.60 -22.44 -6.44
CA ASP A 73 19.35 -23.39 -7.51
C ASP A 73 18.37 -24.47 -7.04
N MET A 74 17.64 -25.11 -7.97
CA MET A 74 16.68 -26.18 -7.65
C MET A 74 17.33 -27.43 -7.04
N GLN A 75 18.65 -27.59 -7.14
CA GLN A 75 19.40 -28.64 -6.43
C GLN A 75 19.59 -28.38 -4.93
N GLU A 76 19.50 -27.13 -4.47
CA GLU A 76 19.70 -26.72 -3.07
C GLU A 76 18.37 -26.59 -2.30
N LEU A 77 17.28 -27.13 -2.87
CA LEU A 77 15.91 -27.01 -2.39
C LEU A 77 15.66 -27.58 -0.98
N TYR A 78 16.63 -28.29 -0.38
CA TYR A 78 16.50 -28.78 1.00
C TYR A 78 16.40 -27.64 2.03
N MET A 79 16.88 -26.44 1.71
CA MET A 79 16.74 -25.24 2.55
C MET A 79 15.37 -24.58 2.44
N MET A 80 14.57 -24.88 1.41
CA MET A 80 13.25 -24.25 1.16
C MET A 80 12.23 -24.49 2.27
N PRO A 81 12.07 -25.72 2.83
CA PRO A 81 11.10 -25.96 3.90
C PRO A 81 11.34 -25.07 5.12
N PHE A 82 12.60 -24.83 5.49
CA PHE A 82 12.95 -23.93 6.60
C PHE A 82 12.55 -22.49 6.33
N LEU A 83 12.76 -22.01 5.10
CA LEU A 83 12.37 -20.66 4.68
C LEU A 83 10.85 -20.50 4.64
N LEU A 84 10.11 -21.51 4.16
CA LEU A 84 8.66 -21.53 4.15
C LEU A 84 8.07 -21.55 5.57
N ILE A 85 8.63 -22.37 6.48
CA ILE A 85 8.22 -22.39 7.89
C ILE A 85 8.48 -21.03 8.53
N PHE A 86 9.66 -20.44 8.33
CA PHE A 86 9.99 -19.12 8.88
C PHE A 86 9.08 -18.03 8.30
N GLY A 87 8.81 -18.05 6.99
CA GLY A 87 7.89 -17.12 6.34
C GLY A 87 6.46 -17.23 6.85
N PHE A 88 5.96 -18.45 7.04
CA PHE A 88 4.63 -18.69 7.61
C PHE A 88 4.54 -18.19 9.05
N LEU A 89 5.52 -18.52 9.90
CA LEU A 89 5.58 -18.04 11.28
C LEU A 89 5.69 -16.52 11.35
N PHE A 90 6.46 -15.90 10.45
CA PHE A 90 6.57 -14.44 10.35
C PHE A 90 5.24 -13.77 10.01
N VAL A 91 4.52 -14.28 9.01
CA VAL A 91 3.19 -13.75 8.64
C VAL A 91 2.18 -13.97 9.78
N PHE A 92 2.19 -15.16 10.40
CA PHE A 92 1.34 -15.47 11.54
C PHE A 92 1.64 -14.54 12.73
N PHE A 93 2.91 -14.27 13.00
CA PHE A 93 3.34 -13.35 14.05
C PHE A 93 2.87 -11.90 13.78
N LEU A 94 3.05 -11.38 12.57
CA LEU A 94 2.55 -10.06 12.19
C LEU A 94 1.02 -9.95 12.29
N THR A 95 0.30 -11.02 11.93
CA THR A 95 -1.17 -11.04 11.99
C THR A 95 -1.71 -11.15 13.41
N THR A 96 -1.02 -11.86 14.31
CA THR A 96 -1.40 -11.98 15.73
C THR A 96 -1.07 -10.72 16.54
N LEU A 97 0.08 -10.09 16.33
CA LEU A 97 0.44 -8.86 17.05
C LEU A 97 -0.44 -7.66 16.70
N GLY A 98 -0.89 -7.56 15.45
CA GLY A 98 -1.48 -6.33 14.95
C GLY A 98 -2.40 -6.51 13.76
N GLY A 99 -3.11 -7.63 13.64
CA GLY A 99 -3.92 -7.95 12.46
C GLY A 99 -4.90 -6.84 12.03
N ARG A 100 -5.49 -6.09 12.96
CA ARG A 100 -6.35 -4.94 12.63
C ARG A 100 -5.58 -3.74 12.08
N VAL A 101 -4.36 -3.51 12.57
CA VAL A 101 -3.47 -2.47 12.04
C VAL A 101 -2.98 -2.89 10.66
N TRP A 102 -2.53 -4.14 10.50
CA TRP A 102 -2.13 -4.68 9.21
C TRP A 102 -3.24 -4.58 8.15
N CYS A 103 -4.44 -5.09 8.48
CA CYS A 103 -5.59 -5.04 7.58
C CYS A 103 -6.03 -3.60 7.24
N GLY A 104 -5.82 -2.63 8.13
CA GLY A 104 -6.18 -1.23 7.90
C GLY A 104 -5.14 -0.40 7.14
N TRP A 105 -3.87 -0.81 7.14
CA TRP A 105 -2.74 0.03 6.74
C TRP A 105 -1.81 -0.58 5.68
N LEU A 106 -1.68 -1.91 5.59
CA LEU A 106 -0.78 -2.55 4.63
C LEU A 106 -1.49 -3.53 3.68
N CYS A 107 -2.72 -3.93 3.99
CA CYS A 107 -3.44 -4.91 3.18
C CYS A 107 -3.62 -4.42 1.72
N PRO A 108 -3.13 -5.17 0.71
CA PRO A 108 -3.17 -4.76 -0.69
C PRO A 108 -4.61 -4.57 -1.19
N GLN A 109 -5.54 -5.40 -0.73
CA GLN A 109 -6.96 -5.28 -1.04
C GLN A 109 -7.56 -3.94 -0.57
N THR A 110 -7.10 -3.41 0.57
CA THR A 110 -7.53 -2.09 1.06
C THR A 110 -6.92 -0.95 0.25
N ILE A 111 -5.65 -1.08 -0.15
CA ILE A 111 -4.95 -0.09 -0.97
C ILE A 111 -5.69 0.10 -2.30
N PHE A 112 -5.92 -0.98 -3.05
CA PHE A 112 -6.64 -0.93 -4.33
C PHE A 112 -8.04 -0.32 -4.19
N ARG A 113 -8.79 -0.73 -3.16
CA ARG A 113 -10.13 -0.18 -2.90
C ARG A 113 -10.10 1.33 -2.62
N VAL A 114 -9.09 1.81 -1.89
CA VAL A 114 -8.95 3.23 -1.56
C VAL A 114 -8.51 4.02 -2.78
N ILE A 115 -7.61 3.50 -3.62
CA ILE A 115 -7.24 4.14 -4.89
C ILE A 115 -8.47 4.29 -5.79
N TYR A 116 -9.24 3.22 -6.01
CA TYR A 116 -10.44 3.28 -6.85
C TYR A 116 -11.51 4.22 -6.29
N ARG A 117 -11.88 4.06 -5.02
CA ARG A 117 -13.04 4.76 -4.47
C ARG A 117 -12.73 6.19 -4.04
N ASP A 118 -11.53 6.46 -3.54
CA ASP A 118 -11.17 7.76 -2.97
C ASP A 118 -10.48 8.65 -4.01
N LEU A 119 -9.49 8.09 -4.70
CA LEU A 119 -8.72 8.80 -5.72
C LEU A 119 -9.52 8.95 -7.01
N ILE A 120 -10.11 7.87 -7.54
CA ILE A 120 -10.81 7.94 -8.83
C ILE A 120 -12.24 8.48 -8.65
N GLN A 121 -13.08 7.85 -7.81
CA GLN A 121 -14.49 8.26 -7.71
C GLN A 121 -14.73 9.58 -6.97
N THR A 122 -13.95 9.89 -5.92
CA THR A 122 -14.16 11.09 -5.10
C THR A 122 -13.32 12.27 -5.56
N LYS A 123 -12.00 12.11 -5.79
CA LYS A 123 -11.13 13.22 -6.20
C LYS A 123 -11.18 13.52 -7.70
N LEU A 124 -11.16 12.50 -8.56
CA LEU A 124 -11.04 12.73 -10.00
C LEU A 124 -12.39 13.01 -10.66
N LEU A 125 -13.41 12.16 -10.45
CA LEU A 125 -14.70 12.30 -11.12
C LEU A 125 -15.80 12.98 -10.29
N HIS A 126 -15.54 13.25 -8.99
CA HIS A 126 -16.48 13.89 -8.06
C HIS A 126 -17.90 13.27 -8.04
N ILE A 127 -18.03 11.98 -8.38
CA ILE A 127 -19.33 11.28 -8.45
C ILE A 127 -19.91 11.12 -7.04
N ARG A 128 -19.07 11.03 -6.01
CA ARG A 128 -19.45 10.87 -4.61
C ARG A 128 -18.95 12.05 -3.76
N LYS A 129 -19.87 12.95 -3.38
CA LYS A 129 -19.61 14.18 -2.58
C LYS A 129 -19.05 13.94 -1.17
N SER A 130 -19.19 12.75 -0.59
CA SER A 130 -18.70 12.49 0.77
C SER A 130 -18.39 11.03 1.05
N ILE A 131 -17.28 10.78 1.73
CA ILE A 131 -16.88 9.46 2.25
C ILE A 131 -17.74 9.02 3.45
N LYS A 132 -18.50 9.94 4.04
CA LYS A 132 -19.30 9.69 5.25
C LYS A 132 -20.56 8.86 5.00
N ASN A 133 -21.13 8.90 3.79
CA ASN A 133 -22.36 8.15 3.48
C ASN A 133 -22.10 7.04 2.47
N LYS A 134 -21.92 5.81 2.97
CA LYS A 134 -21.56 4.63 2.17
C LYS A 134 -22.77 3.95 1.52
N GLN A 135 -23.99 4.26 1.96
CA GLN A 135 -25.23 3.55 1.57
C GLN A 135 -26.00 4.23 0.43
N LYS A 136 -25.73 5.50 0.10
CA LYS A 136 -26.34 6.13 -1.09
C LYS A 136 -25.53 5.85 -2.34
N GLU A 137 -26.17 5.19 -3.30
CA GLU A 137 -25.67 5.10 -4.66
C GLU A 137 -25.76 6.47 -5.34
N PRO A 138 -24.73 6.88 -6.10
CA PRO A 138 -24.81 8.11 -6.86
C PRO A 138 -25.78 7.93 -8.04
N GLU A 139 -26.92 8.62 -7.97
CA GLU A 139 -27.89 8.75 -9.05
C GLU A 139 -27.30 9.55 -10.23
N GLY A 140 -27.49 9.05 -11.45
CA GLY A 140 -27.45 9.87 -12.68
C GLY A 140 -26.10 10.20 -13.33
N GLN A 141 -25.00 9.44 -13.11
CA GLN A 141 -23.69 9.74 -13.73
C GLN A 141 -22.99 8.51 -14.37
N THR A 142 -23.68 7.80 -15.28
CA THR A 142 -23.15 6.63 -16.01
C THR A 142 -21.89 6.92 -16.83
N GLY A 143 -21.84 8.05 -17.54
CA GLY A 143 -20.66 8.43 -18.35
C GLY A 143 -19.40 8.63 -17.52
N LYS A 144 -19.52 9.28 -16.36
CA LYS A 144 -18.40 9.42 -15.43
C LYS A 144 -18.04 8.05 -14.80
N LYS A 145 -19.02 7.23 -14.40
CA LYS A 145 -18.72 5.87 -13.91
C LYS A 145 -17.90 5.06 -14.93
N ALA A 146 -18.23 5.14 -16.23
CA ALA A 146 -17.48 4.48 -17.30
C ALA A 146 -16.03 4.98 -17.40
N ILE A 147 -15.80 6.29 -17.36
CA ILE A 147 -14.44 6.87 -17.35
C ILE A 147 -13.65 6.38 -16.12
N GLY A 148 -14.29 6.31 -14.95
CA GLY A 148 -13.65 5.80 -13.74
C GLY A 148 -13.23 4.33 -13.86
N VAL A 149 -14.04 3.50 -14.52
CA VAL A 149 -13.70 2.10 -14.81
C VAL A 149 -12.58 2.00 -15.85
N LEU A 150 -12.59 2.83 -16.90
CA LEU A 150 -11.51 2.85 -17.89
C LEU A 150 -10.14 3.18 -17.26
N ILE A 151 -10.09 4.22 -16.43
CA ILE A 151 -8.87 4.60 -15.71
C ILE A 151 -8.43 3.49 -14.75
N TRP A 152 -9.39 2.83 -14.09
CA TRP A 152 -9.11 1.69 -13.23
C TRP A 152 -8.54 0.50 -14.01
N SER A 153 -9.05 0.21 -15.20
CA SER A 153 -8.52 -0.84 -16.07
C SER A 153 -7.06 -0.59 -16.44
N VAL A 154 -6.69 0.65 -16.77
CA VAL A 154 -5.29 1.01 -17.05
C VAL A 154 -4.41 0.81 -15.82
N LEU A 155 -4.85 1.26 -14.64
CA LEU A 155 -4.10 1.05 -13.39
C LEU A 155 -3.97 -0.43 -13.02
N ALA A 156 -5.02 -1.22 -13.25
CA ALA A 156 -4.99 -2.66 -13.03
C ALA A 156 -4.01 -3.36 -13.98
N PHE A 157 -3.90 -2.89 -15.22
CA PHE A 157 -2.92 -3.41 -16.18
C PHE A 157 -1.48 -3.10 -15.74
N ILE A 158 -1.22 -1.89 -15.23
CA ILE A 158 0.08 -1.52 -14.67
C ILE A 158 0.41 -2.39 -13.45
N ALA A 159 -0.55 -2.59 -12.54
CA ALA A 159 -0.35 -3.45 -11.38
C ALA A 159 -0.12 -4.92 -11.78
N ALA A 160 -0.77 -5.41 -12.83
CA ALA A 160 -0.53 -6.75 -13.37
C ALA A 160 0.89 -6.86 -13.96
N ALA A 161 1.36 -5.86 -14.70
CA ALA A 161 2.73 -5.82 -15.20
C ALA A 161 3.76 -5.81 -14.06
N ASP A 162 3.50 -5.06 -12.98
CA ASP A 162 4.34 -5.05 -11.78
C ASP A 162 4.53 -6.46 -11.20
N PHE A 163 3.43 -7.21 -11.02
CA PHE A 163 3.50 -8.60 -10.55
C PHE A 163 4.22 -9.54 -11.52
N ILE A 164 4.20 -9.26 -12.83
CA ILE A 164 4.93 -10.08 -13.81
C ILE A 164 6.44 -9.86 -13.69
N TRP A 165 6.88 -8.65 -13.33
CA TRP A 165 8.31 -8.35 -13.13
C TRP A 165 8.95 -9.12 -11.98
N ASP A 166 8.16 -9.67 -11.04
CA ASP A 166 8.65 -10.59 -10.00
C ASP A 166 8.91 -12.03 -10.51
N PHE A 167 8.39 -12.39 -11.70
CA PHE A 167 8.59 -13.70 -12.32
C PHE A 167 9.53 -13.65 -13.53
N VAL A 168 9.53 -12.54 -14.26
CA VAL A 168 10.36 -12.33 -15.45
C VAL A 168 11.18 -11.07 -15.24
N PRO A 169 12.52 -11.10 -15.41
CA PRO A 169 13.35 -9.92 -15.30
C PRO A 169 12.79 -8.79 -16.17
N PRO A 170 12.71 -7.54 -15.67
CA PRO A 170 12.17 -6.43 -16.44
C PRO A 170 12.94 -6.19 -17.75
N GLU A 171 14.24 -6.53 -17.80
CA GLU A 171 15.05 -6.46 -19.01
C GLU A 171 14.55 -7.39 -20.13
N ASP A 172 14.15 -8.62 -19.77
CA ASP A 172 13.68 -9.63 -20.72
C ASP A 172 12.20 -9.41 -21.05
N PHE A 173 11.40 -8.90 -20.10
CA PHE A 173 9.99 -8.59 -20.31
C PHE A 173 9.75 -7.62 -21.48
N PHE A 174 10.57 -6.56 -21.61
CA PHE A 174 10.45 -5.63 -22.73
C PHE A 174 10.95 -6.22 -24.06
N GLN A 175 11.79 -7.25 -24.04
CA GLN A 175 12.18 -7.98 -25.24
C GLN A 175 11.05 -8.92 -25.70
N TYR A 176 10.41 -9.64 -24.77
CA TYR A 176 9.27 -10.52 -25.07
C TYR A 176 8.06 -9.79 -25.66
N ILE A 177 7.77 -8.56 -25.24
CA ILE A 177 6.65 -7.76 -25.79
C ILE A 177 6.94 -7.24 -27.21
N LYS A 178 8.22 -7.07 -27.56
CA LYS A 178 8.61 -6.51 -28.86
C LYS A 178 8.60 -7.54 -29.99
N HIS A 179 8.66 -8.83 -29.65
CA HIS A 179 8.58 -9.94 -30.60
C HIS A 179 7.15 -10.41 -30.81
#